data_AF-A0A8D9BHL8-F1
#
_entry.id   AF-A0A8D9BHL8-F1
#
_cell.length_a   1.000
_cell.length_b   1.000
_cell.length_c   1.000
_cell.angle_alpha   90.00
_cell.angle_beta   90.00
_cell.angle_gamma   90.00
#
_symmetry.space_group_name_H-M   'P 1'
#
loop_
_entity.id
_entity.type
_entity.pdbx_description
1 polymer ?
#
loop_
_entity_poly.entity_id
_entity_poly.type
_entity_poly.pdbx_seq_one_letter_code
_entity_poly.pdbx_strand_id
1 'polypeptide(L)'
;MKGLFMFWTAIALVLMLSNGGCDSMRAMPMKQWKSPWFANIQPPNPNRPKYVPSQDPSVRMLQYEEFCSENGEIKQLLQSTFTNSFRKGYVRTREVCLPEYYKDFGDQILDMDVRDDDVWVCSFPKTGTTWTQEMVWCIANDLDYEGAKVVLPERFPFLELTALFDYRSNQALNLTEEDLNSVLTIQNMKGRRFIKTHLPFKLLPRKIQNESTKAKIIYVTRNPKDTCISYFHHCGLMEGYTGTLEEFYKLFLNDAPCFAPYWDHVLDFWAVAKKNENILFIKYEGMKKDLRSIISQVASHLSKKLTTDQVESLENHLSFENMKNNPATNYEFVVKFNKENHLIQDKLLDGKFMRSGKVGGYKAQMSSEVEKAFDEWSRKKTEGTDFSFENDNKVFR
;
A
#
# COMPACT_ATOMS: atom_id res chain seq x y z
N MET A 1 11.06 -8.42 16.68
CA MET A 1 9.62 -8.17 16.43
C MET A 1 9.08 -7.18 17.46
N LYS A 2 9.77 -6.05 17.67
CA LYS A 2 9.33 -4.97 18.58
C LYS A 2 9.27 -3.61 17.87
N GLY A 3 9.89 -3.43 16.70
CA GLY A 3 9.82 -2.21 15.88
C GLY A 3 8.71 -2.13 14.83
N LEU A 4 7.65 -2.95 14.95
CA LEU A 4 6.35 -2.62 14.33
C LEU A 4 5.26 -2.41 15.40
N PHE A 5 5.57 -2.81 16.64
CA PHE A 5 4.78 -2.49 17.82
C PHE A 5 4.86 -0.98 18.05
N MET A 6 6.04 -0.34 18.03
CA MET A 6 6.12 1.08 18.40
C MET A 6 5.47 2.04 17.38
N PHE A 7 5.51 1.80 16.07
CA PHE A 7 4.86 2.73 15.12
C PHE A 7 3.33 2.85 15.27
N TRP A 8 2.62 1.76 15.61
CA TRP A 8 1.15 1.76 15.74
C TRP A 8 0.66 1.60 17.18
N THR A 9 1.46 0.96 18.03
CA THR A 9 1.18 0.79 19.44
C THR A 9 1.66 1.98 20.27
N ALA A 10 2.59 2.84 19.80
CA ALA A 10 2.80 4.15 20.44
C ALA A 10 1.59 5.06 20.27
N ILE A 11 0.88 4.98 19.13
CA ILE A 11 -0.39 5.69 18.91
C ILE A 11 -1.45 5.19 19.91
N ALA A 12 -1.52 3.89 20.19
CA ALA A 12 -2.43 3.33 21.20
C ALA A 12 -1.99 3.57 22.67
N LEU A 13 -0.68 3.60 22.97
CA LEU A 13 -0.15 3.78 24.33
C LEU A 13 -0.18 5.25 24.78
N VAL A 14 0.05 6.20 23.85
CA VAL A 14 -0.15 7.63 24.11
C VAL A 14 -1.61 7.90 24.50
N LEU A 15 -2.57 7.25 23.83
CA LEU A 15 -4.01 7.37 24.15
C LEU A 15 -4.41 6.84 25.54
N MET A 16 -3.66 5.88 26.11
CA MET A 16 -3.94 5.39 27.47
C MET A 16 -3.28 6.23 28.57
N LEU A 17 -2.22 6.97 28.24
CA LEU A 17 -1.44 7.74 29.22
C LEU A 17 -1.69 9.26 29.15
N SER A 18 -2.30 9.77 28.07
CA SER A 18 -2.63 11.20 27.92
C SER A 18 -4.03 11.59 28.42
N ASN A 19 -4.90 10.63 28.76
CA ASN A 19 -6.19 10.92 29.40
C ASN A 19 -6.05 10.93 30.93
N GLY A 20 -5.30 11.91 31.42
CA GLY A 20 -5.49 12.42 32.77
C GLY A 20 -6.83 13.15 32.85
N GLY A 21 -7.90 12.46 33.25
CA GLY A 21 -9.15 13.08 33.65
C GLY A 21 -10.42 12.37 33.20
N CYS A 22 -10.81 11.29 33.88
CA CYS A 22 -12.20 11.08 34.32
C CYS A 22 -12.24 9.90 35.30
N ASP A 23 -12.52 10.18 36.57
CA ASP A 23 -12.78 9.20 37.64
C ASP A 23 -14.10 8.45 37.38
N SER A 24 -14.15 7.51 36.44
CA SER A 24 -15.26 6.54 36.36
C SER A 24 -15.02 5.34 35.44
N MET A 25 -13.87 4.67 35.51
CA MET A 25 -13.76 3.28 35.02
C MET A 25 -12.73 2.50 35.83
N ARG A 26 -13.10 2.18 37.09
CA ARG A 26 -12.42 1.12 37.85
C ARG A 26 -13.05 -0.23 37.52
N ALA A 27 -12.15 -1.21 37.37
CA ALA A 27 -12.34 -2.66 37.42
C ALA A 27 -12.60 -3.41 36.09
N MET A 28 -11.51 -3.77 35.42
CA MET A 28 -11.35 -5.13 34.89
C MET A 28 -9.96 -5.68 35.28
N PRO A 29 -9.85 -6.88 35.92
CA PRO A 29 -8.58 -7.39 36.39
C PRO A 29 -7.67 -7.86 35.23
N MET A 30 -6.43 -7.39 35.27
CA MET A 30 -5.33 -7.62 34.33
C MET A 30 -4.77 -9.06 34.36
N LYS A 31 -5.62 -10.11 34.29
CA LYS A 31 -5.20 -11.51 34.50
C LYS A 31 -5.52 -12.53 33.40
N GLN A 32 -6.03 -12.14 32.23
CA GLN A 32 -6.39 -13.11 31.17
C GLN A 32 -5.64 -13.02 29.84
N TRP A 33 -4.66 -12.14 29.68
CA TRP A 33 -3.84 -12.09 28.47
C TRP A 33 -2.48 -12.78 28.68
N LYS A 34 -2.50 -14.10 28.92
CA LYS A 34 -1.31 -14.95 28.76
C LYS A 34 -1.46 -15.77 27.50
N SER A 35 -1.11 -15.17 26.38
CA SER A 35 -0.86 -15.91 25.13
C SER A 35 0.37 -16.81 25.31
N PRO A 36 0.32 -18.12 24.95
CA PRO A 36 1.45 -19.05 25.10
C PRO A 36 2.71 -18.68 24.29
N TRP A 37 2.60 -17.70 23.39
CA TRP A 37 3.67 -17.25 22.51
C TRP A 37 4.78 -16.44 23.20
N PHE A 38 4.53 -15.94 24.43
CA PHE A 38 5.46 -15.06 25.15
C PHE A 38 6.59 -15.78 25.91
N ALA A 39 6.60 -17.12 25.99
CA ALA A 39 7.54 -17.87 26.84
C ALA A 39 8.97 -18.01 26.26
N ASN A 40 9.21 -17.69 24.99
CA ASN A 40 10.51 -17.95 24.32
C ASN A 40 11.19 -16.69 23.75
N ILE A 41 10.97 -15.52 24.34
CA ILE A 41 11.59 -14.27 23.86
C ILE A 41 13.05 -14.20 24.33
N GLN A 42 13.99 -14.40 23.41
CA GLN A 42 15.39 -14.02 23.63
C GLN A 42 15.60 -12.51 23.36
N PRO A 43 16.47 -11.84 24.14
CA PRO A 43 16.83 -10.45 23.90
C PRO A 43 17.52 -10.26 22.53
N PRO A 44 17.40 -9.09 21.89
CA PRO A 44 18.05 -8.82 20.61
C PRO A 44 19.58 -8.90 20.73
N ASN A 45 20.22 -9.53 19.73
CA ASN A 45 21.68 -9.65 19.65
C ASN A 45 22.33 -8.26 19.52
N PRO A 46 23.14 -7.80 20.49
CA PRO A 46 23.79 -6.49 20.45
C PRO A 46 24.85 -6.35 19.35
N ASN A 47 25.27 -7.45 18.71
CA ASN A 47 26.28 -7.48 17.65
C ASN A 47 25.67 -7.57 16.22
N ARG A 48 24.37 -7.26 16.05
CA ARG A 48 23.75 -7.30 14.71
C ARG A 48 24.22 -6.12 13.86
N PRO A 49 24.66 -6.33 12.60
CA PRO A 49 25.15 -5.25 11.75
C PRO A 49 24.05 -4.21 11.52
N LYS A 50 24.42 -2.94 11.73
CA LYS A 50 23.58 -1.77 11.41
C LYS A 50 23.66 -1.53 9.90
N TYR A 51 22.52 -1.33 9.24
CA TYR A 51 22.53 -0.85 7.87
C TYR A 51 22.94 0.63 7.88
N VAL A 52 24.06 0.93 7.23
CA VAL A 52 24.51 2.30 6.96
C VAL A 52 24.48 2.43 5.45
N PRO A 53 23.59 3.27 4.87
CA PRO A 53 23.56 3.49 3.43
C PRO A 53 24.95 3.93 2.95
N SER A 54 25.39 3.44 1.79
CA SER A 54 26.62 3.94 1.18
C SER A 54 26.48 5.45 0.92
N GLN A 55 27.39 6.22 1.50
CA GLN A 55 27.51 7.66 1.29
C GLN A 55 28.17 7.99 -0.06
N ASP A 56 28.73 6.98 -0.74
CA ASP A 56 29.35 7.12 -2.06
C ASP A 56 28.31 6.98 -3.18
N PRO A 57 28.02 8.05 -3.95
CA PRO A 57 27.06 8.02 -5.05
C PRO A 57 27.48 7.08 -6.19
N SER A 58 28.78 6.76 -6.33
CA SER A 58 29.30 5.88 -7.38
C SER A 58 28.97 4.39 -7.16
N VAL A 59 28.50 4.05 -5.96
CA VAL A 59 28.11 2.68 -5.57
C VAL A 59 26.58 2.49 -5.62
N ARG A 60 25.80 3.58 -5.80
CA ARG A 60 24.34 3.49 -5.89
C ARG A 60 23.91 2.92 -7.23
N MET A 61 23.10 1.87 -7.20
CA MET A 61 22.63 1.22 -8.43
C MET A 61 21.47 1.98 -9.06
N LEU A 62 20.67 2.68 -8.26
CA LEU A 62 19.66 3.59 -8.76
C LEU A 62 20.25 4.96 -9.05
N GLN A 63 20.06 5.40 -10.29
CA GLN A 63 20.26 6.80 -10.66
C GLN A 63 18.98 7.57 -10.38
N TYR A 64 19.15 8.78 -9.87
CA TYR A 64 18.06 9.68 -9.52
C TYR A 64 18.19 10.97 -10.30
N GLU A 65 17.10 11.38 -10.93
CA GLU A 65 16.98 12.67 -11.57
C GLU A 65 15.90 13.49 -10.86
N GLU A 66 15.95 14.80 -11.02
CA GLU A 66 14.89 15.65 -10.52
C GLU A 66 13.61 15.39 -11.31
N PHE A 67 12.44 15.47 -10.66
CA PHE A 67 11.19 15.46 -11.40
C PHE A 67 11.12 16.70 -12.32
N CYS A 68 11.10 16.47 -13.63
CA CYS A 68 11.01 17.51 -14.65
C CYS A 68 9.75 17.32 -15.51
N SER A 69 9.15 18.44 -15.90
CA SER A 69 8.02 18.54 -16.84
C SER A 69 8.31 19.63 -17.86
N GLU A 70 7.80 19.52 -19.10
CA GLU A 70 8.17 20.37 -20.26
C GLU A 70 8.30 21.87 -19.93
N ASN A 71 7.37 22.44 -19.15
CA ASN A 71 7.38 23.86 -18.75
C ASN A 71 7.51 24.10 -17.23
N GLY A 72 7.87 23.06 -16.46
CA GLY A 72 7.98 23.15 -14.99
C GLY A 72 6.66 23.28 -14.21
N GLU A 73 5.52 23.54 -14.85
CA GLU A 73 4.20 23.71 -14.17
C GLU A 73 3.85 22.50 -13.29
N ILE A 74 3.96 21.28 -13.84
CA ILE A 74 3.59 20.06 -13.13
C ILE A 74 4.55 19.80 -11.95
N LYS A 75 5.85 20.09 -12.13
CA LYS A 75 6.83 20.03 -11.04
C LYS A 75 6.46 20.99 -9.91
N GLN A 76 6.15 22.24 -10.25
CA GLN A 76 5.78 23.25 -9.27
C GLN A 76 4.48 22.86 -8.54
N LEU A 77 3.50 22.36 -9.28
CA LEU A 77 2.23 21.89 -8.72
C LEU A 77 2.43 20.70 -7.79
N LEU A 78 3.24 19.71 -8.19
CA LEU A 78 3.57 18.55 -7.36
C LEU A 78 4.26 18.98 -6.06
N GLN A 79 5.22 19.91 -6.15
CA GLN A 79 5.90 20.44 -4.98
C GLN A 79 4.94 21.21 -4.06
N SER A 80 4.17 22.17 -4.60
CA SER A 80 3.31 23.03 -3.78
C SER A 80 2.16 22.28 -3.10
N THR A 81 1.70 21.17 -3.68
CA THR A 81 0.52 20.45 -3.20
C THR A 81 0.81 19.21 -2.36
N PHE A 82 2.03 18.65 -2.41
CA PHE A 82 2.38 17.42 -1.68
C PHE A 82 3.54 17.56 -0.68
N THR A 83 4.22 18.71 -0.63
CA THR A 83 5.25 18.90 0.41
C THR A 83 4.65 19.32 1.74
N ASN A 84 5.04 18.64 2.80
CA ASN A 84 4.61 18.91 4.18
C ASN A 84 5.70 18.49 5.17
N SER A 85 5.38 18.38 6.46
CA SER A 85 6.35 18.07 7.52
C SER A 85 7.02 16.71 7.39
N PHE A 86 6.37 15.73 6.75
CA PHE A 86 6.86 14.35 6.63
C PHE A 86 7.03 13.89 5.18
N ARG A 87 6.79 14.76 4.19
CA ARG A 87 7.03 14.47 2.78
C ARG A 87 7.70 15.66 2.10
N LYS A 88 8.88 15.44 1.52
CA LYS A 88 9.68 16.48 0.87
C LYS A 88 10.17 16.02 -0.49
N GLY A 89 10.10 16.93 -1.45
CA GLY A 89 10.66 16.77 -2.78
C GLY A 89 10.09 15.58 -3.56
N TYR A 90 10.39 15.56 -4.86
CA TYR A 90 10.09 14.43 -5.72
C TYR A 90 11.25 14.24 -6.68
N VAL A 91 11.59 12.97 -6.91
CA VAL A 91 12.62 12.54 -7.85
C VAL A 91 12.05 11.50 -8.79
N ARG A 92 12.75 11.27 -9.89
CA ARG A 92 12.53 10.13 -10.76
C ARG A 92 13.69 9.16 -10.68
N THR A 93 13.36 7.87 -10.68
CA THR A 93 14.32 6.79 -10.92
C THR A 93 13.65 5.71 -11.73
N ARG A 94 14.33 5.23 -12.79
CA ARG A 94 13.72 4.33 -13.78
C ARG A 94 12.36 4.85 -14.26
N GLU A 95 12.25 6.16 -14.50
CA GLU A 95 11.04 6.89 -14.92
C GLU A 95 9.91 6.98 -13.87
N VAL A 96 10.08 6.43 -12.67
CA VAL A 96 9.04 6.42 -11.62
C VAL A 96 9.14 7.65 -10.73
N CYS A 97 8.04 8.37 -10.53
CA CYS A 97 7.97 9.50 -9.61
C CYS A 97 7.85 9.03 -8.15
N LEU A 98 8.80 9.43 -7.30
CA LEU A 98 8.86 9.04 -5.89
C LEU A 98 9.28 10.22 -5.00
N PRO A 99 8.88 10.26 -3.71
CA PRO A 99 9.40 11.22 -2.76
C PRO A 99 10.93 11.14 -2.65
N GLU A 100 11.58 12.26 -2.31
CA GLU A 100 13.04 12.33 -2.25
C GLU A 100 13.66 11.31 -1.29
N TYR A 101 12.97 11.00 -0.20
CA TYR A 101 13.41 10.02 0.81
C TYR A 101 13.59 8.60 0.25
N TYR A 102 13.01 8.28 -0.90
CA TYR A 102 13.24 6.99 -1.53
C TYR A 102 14.72 6.75 -1.88
N LYS A 103 15.51 7.82 -2.07
CA LYS A 103 16.97 7.74 -2.27
C LYS A 103 17.71 7.01 -1.13
N ASP A 104 17.17 7.05 0.08
CA ASP A 104 17.81 6.45 1.27
C ASP A 104 17.59 4.93 1.32
N PHE A 105 16.54 4.43 0.65
CA PHE A 105 16.07 3.04 0.78
C PHE A 105 16.04 2.27 -0.55
N GLY A 106 16.12 2.93 -1.70
CA GLY A 106 15.92 2.31 -3.01
C GLY A 106 16.83 1.11 -3.26
N ASP A 107 18.14 1.25 -3.04
CA ASP A 107 19.08 0.13 -3.19
C ASP A 107 18.79 -0.99 -2.16
N GLN A 108 18.45 -0.62 -0.91
CA GLN A 108 18.08 -1.59 0.13
C GLN A 108 16.83 -2.42 -0.25
N ILE A 109 15.86 -1.78 -0.90
CA ILE A 109 14.65 -2.43 -1.43
C ILE A 109 15.03 -3.40 -2.54
N LEU A 110 15.85 -2.97 -3.51
CA LEU A 110 16.30 -3.84 -4.61
C LEU A 110 17.11 -5.04 -4.12
N ASP A 111 17.86 -4.85 -3.03
CA ASP A 111 18.73 -5.86 -2.40
C ASP A 111 17.99 -6.73 -1.39
N MET A 112 16.72 -6.41 -1.08
CA MET A 112 15.97 -7.10 -0.03
C MET A 112 15.88 -8.60 -0.33
N ASP A 113 16.21 -9.42 0.66
CA ASP A 113 16.01 -10.86 0.55
C ASP A 113 14.51 -11.21 0.45
N VAL A 114 14.16 -12.03 -0.54
CA VAL A 114 12.81 -12.55 -0.79
C VAL A 114 12.83 -14.05 -0.55
N ARG A 115 11.87 -14.52 0.25
CA ARG A 115 11.70 -15.93 0.59
C ARG A 115 10.71 -16.57 -0.37
N ASP A 116 10.92 -17.84 -0.67
CA ASP A 116 10.06 -18.60 -1.58
C ASP A 116 8.61 -18.73 -1.11
N ASP A 117 8.35 -18.62 0.20
CA ASP A 117 7.01 -18.68 0.77
C ASP A 117 6.36 -17.29 0.94
N ASP A 118 7.05 -16.20 0.63
CA ASP A 118 6.46 -14.86 0.71
C ASP A 118 5.23 -14.71 -0.19
N VAL A 119 4.28 -13.91 0.28
CA VAL A 119 3.11 -13.50 -0.52
C VAL A 119 3.05 -12.00 -0.60
N TRP A 120 2.97 -11.47 -1.82
CA TRP A 120 2.97 -10.06 -2.10
C TRP A 120 1.61 -9.63 -2.62
N VAL A 121 1.13 -8.49 -2.13
CA VAL A 121 0.02 -7.76 -2.76
C VAL A 121 0.58 -6.45 -3.30
N CYS A 122 0.63 -6.38 -4.63
CA CYS A 122 1.18 -5.27 -5.39
C CYS A 122 0.04 -4.50 -6.06
N SER A 123 0.10 -3.18 -6.09
CA SER A 123 -0.91 -2.39 -6.79
C SER A 123 -0.45 -0.96 -6.98
N PHE A 124 -0.89 -0.28 -8.04
CA PHE A 124 -0.91 1.19 -7.99
C PHE A 124 -1.82 1.63 -6.81
N PRO A 125 -1.56 2.78 -6.13
CA PRO A 125 -2.44 3.19 -5.04
C PRO A 125 -3.92 3.25 -5.44
N LYS A 126 -4.78 2.81 -4.53
CA LYS A 126 -6.25 2.94 -4.62
C LYS A 126 -6.94 2.12 -5.73
N THR A 127 -6.27 1.08 -6.19
CA THR A 127 -6.85 0.11 -7.13
C THR A 127 -7.47 -1.13 -6.46
N GLY A 128 -7.51 -1.22 -5.13
CA GLY A 128 -8.16 -2.35 -4.43
C GLY A 128 -7.25 -3.13 -3.49
N THR A 129 -6.13 -2.56 -3.04
CA THR A 129 -5.13 -3.22 -2.19
C THR A 129 -5.71 -3.77 -0.88
N THR A 130 -6.50 -3.00 -0.13
CA THR A 130 -6.99 -3.35 1.22
C THR A 130 -7.91 -4.60 1.24
N TRP A 131 -9.10 -4.55 0.64
CA TRP A 131 -9.28 -5.31 -0.58
C TRP A 131 -8.75 -6.76 -0.64
N THR A 132 -7.79 -6.88 -1.55
CA THR A 132 -6.96 -8.05 -1.83
C THR A 132 -6.13 -8.51 -0.63
N GLN A 133 -5.55 -7.61 0.17
CA GLN A 133 -4.74 -7.98 1.35
C GLN A 133 -5.56 -8.80 2.35
N GLU A 134 -6.79 -8.36 2.65
CA GLU A 134 -7.66 -9.09 3.58
C GLU A 134 -8.04 -10.47 3.01
N MET A 135 -8.44 -10.51 1.74
CA MET A 135 -8.76 -11.76 1.04
C MET A 135 -7.59 -12.73 1.06
N VAL A 136 -6.40 -12.28 0.66
CA VAL A 136 -5.18 -13.11 0.62
C VAL A 136 -4.79 -13.58 2.01
N TRP A 137 -4.86 -12.72 3.02
CA TRP A 137 -4.51 -13.10 4.39
C TRP A 137 -5.42 -14.21 4.92
N CYS A 138 -6.75 -14.02 4.80
CA CYS A 138 -7.72 -15.00 5.27
C CYS A 138 -7.54 -16.34 4.54
N ILE A 139 -7.40 -16.33 3.22
CA ILE A 139 -7.20 -17.56 2.44
C ILE A 139 -5.91 -18.28 2.84
N ALA A 140 -4.80 -17.56 2.98
CA ALA A 140 -3.51 -18.16 3.29
C ALA A 140 -3.45 -18.74 4.71
N ASN A 141 -4.22 -18.18 5.64
CA ASN A 141 -4.30 -18.58 7.05
C ASN A 141 -5.60 -19.35 7.37
N ASP A 142 -6.10 -20.12 6.39
CA ASP A 142 -7.19 -21.10 6.60
C ASP A 142 -8.47 -20.48 7.19
N LEU A 143 -8.78 -19.25 6.77
CA LEU A 143 -9.92 -18.45 7.20
C LEU A 143 -9.94 -18.17 8.71
N ASP A 144 -8.77 -17.95 9.32
CA ASP A 144 -8.64 -17.49 10.71
C ASP A 144 -9.17 -16.05 10.90
N TYR A 145 -10.49 -15.91 11.02
CA TYR A 145 -11.12 -14.60 11.23
C TYR A 145 -10.77 -13.95 12.58
N GLU A 146 -10.35 -14.72 13.58
CA GLU A 146 -9.88 -14.16 14.85
C GLU A 146 -8.50 -13.51 14.69
N GLY A 147 -7.58 -14.19 14.02
CA GLY A 147 -6.29 -13.61 13.63
C GLY A 147 -6.44 -12.41 12.69
N ALA A 148 -7.47 -12.39 11.84
CA ALA A 148 -7.77 -11.26 10.95
C ALA A 148 -8.19 -9.98 11.68
N LYS A 149 -8.54 -10.05 12.97
CA LYS A 149 -8.81 -8.87 13.82
C LYS A 149 -7.56 -8.06 14.15
N VAL A 150 -6.36 -8.64 13.99
CA VAL A 150 -5.10 -7.89 14.03
C VAL A 150 -5.11 -6.87 12.90
N VAL A 151 -4.64 -5.64 13.16
CA VAL A 151 -4.68 -4.56 12.18
C VAL A 151 -3.88 -4.90 10.92
N LEU A 152 -4.40 -4.51 9.76
CA LEU A 152 -3.85 -4.88 8.47
C LEU A 152 -2.37 -4.49 8.27
N PRO A 153 -1.86 -3.34 8.77
CA PRO A 153 -0.44 -3.01 8.67
C PRO A 153 0.50 -3.99 9.40
N GLU A 154 0.03 -4.67 10.45
CA GLU A 154 0.82 -5.70 11.14
C GLU A 154 0.84 -7.02 10.36
N ARG A 155 -0.30 -7.35 9.76
CA ARG A 155 -0.45 -8.55 8.92
C ARG A 155 0.23 -8.40 7.57
N PHE A 156 0.23 -7.20 7.00
CA PHE A 156 0.77 -6.81 5.70
C PHE A 156 1.60 -5.51 5.86
N PRO A 157 2.84 -5.59 6.37
CA PRO A 157 3.73 -4.44 6.40
C PRO A 157 3.93 -3.85 4.99
N PHE A 158 4.01 -2.52 4.95
CA PHE A 158 4.16 -1.74 3.73
C PHE A 158 5.66 -1.52 3.44
N LEU A 159 6.17 -2.16 2.38
CA LEU A 159 7.59 -2.26 2.08
C LEU A 159 8.31 -0.91 2.07
N GLU A 160 7.75 0.06 1.39
CA GLU A 160 8.35 1.38 1.17
C GLU A 160 7.84 2.46 2.14
N LEU A 161 7.19 2.10 3.25
CA LEU A 161 6.59 3.08 4.18
C LEU A 161 7.57 4.20 4.58
N THR A 162 8.78 3.85 5.01
CA THR A 162 9.79 4.81 5.46
C THR A 162 10.49 5.53 4.31
N ALA A 163 10.34 5.03 3.09
CA ALA A 163 10.83 5.66 1.87
C ALA A 163 9.86 6.73 1.33
N LEU A 164 8.58 6.69 1.74
CA LEU A 164 7.55 7.64 1.34
C LEU A 164 7.34 8.79 2.32
N PHE A 165 7.58 8.51 3.60
CA PHE A 165 7.28 9.40 4.71
C PHE A 165 8.45 9.44 5.69
N ASP A 166 8.98 10.63 5.93
CA ASP A 166 10.04 10.86 6.91
C ASP A 166 9.46 11.31 8.24
N TYR A 167 9.45 10.38 9.19
CA TYR A 167 9.02 10.62 10.55
C TYR A 167 10.18 10.85 11.52
N ARG A 168 11.44 10.88 11.05
CA ARG A 168 12.65 11.00 11.90
C ARG A 168 12.63 12.27 12.75
N SER A 169 12.07 13.35 12.22
CA SER A 169 11.95 14.63 12.94
C SER A 169 10.76 14.71 13.90
N ASN A 170 9.87 13.71 13.92
CA ASN A 170 8.69 13.73 14.76
C ASN A 170 8.97 13.07 16.13
N GLN A 171 9.48 13.87 17.06
CA GLN A 171 9.83 13.42 18.42
C GLN A 171 8.64 12.87 19.21
N ALA A 172 7.40 13.20 18.84
CA ALA A 172 6.20 12.69 19.53
C ALA A 172 5.96 11.19 19.28
N LEU A 173 6.59 10.61 18.24
CA LEU A 173 6.36 9.21 17.85
C LEU A 173 7.26 8.20 18.58
N ASN A 174 8.30 8.63 19.32
CA ASN A 174 9.22 7.76 20.06
C ASN A 174 9.73 6.54 19.24
N LEU A 175 10.07 6.77 17.96
CA LEU A 175 10.42 5.71 17.02
C LEU A 175 11.81 5.11 17.30
N THR A 176 11.94 3.79 17.14
CA THR A 176 13.23 3.11 17.15
C THR A 176 13.85 3.08 15.75
N GLU A 177 15.14 2.74 15.67
CA GLU A 177 15.83 2.49 14.40
C GLU A 177 15.14 1.43 13.52
N GLU A 178 14.48 0.42 14.14
CA GLU A 178 13.72 -0.59 13.39
C GLU A 178 12.42 0.03 12.81
N ASP A 179 11.73 0.90 13.57
CA ASP A 179 10.53 1.61 13.08
C ASP A 179 10.84 2.59 11.93
N LEU A 180 12.09 3.07 11.86
CA LEU A 180 12.56 4.00 10.82
C LEU A 180 13.08 3.29 9.56
N ASN A 181 13.00 1.96 9.50
CA ASN A 181 13.37 1.20 8.31
C ASN A 181 12.38 0.04 8.06
N SER A 182 11.40 0.27 7.18
CA SER A 182 10.38 -0.72 6.86
C SER A 182 10.95 -1.99 6.21
N VAL A 183 12.03 -1.87 5.44
CA VAL A 183 12.71 -3.01 4.79
C VAL A 183 13.34 -3.93 5.84
N LEU A 184 14.09 -3.38 6.80
CA LEU A 184 14.68 -4.12 7.93
C LEU A 184 13.61 -4.81 8.78
N THR A 185 12.52 -4.09 9.06
CA THR A 185 11.39 -4.64 9.81
C THR A 185 10.82 -5.89 9.13
N ILE A 186 10.59 -5.84 7.81
CA ILE A 186 10.11 -6.98 7.02
C ILE A 186 11.13 -8.12 6.98
N GLN A 187 12.43 -7.82 6.82
CA GLN A 187 13.48 -8.85 6.85
C GLN A 187 13.53 -9.61 8.18
N ASN A 188 13.26 -8.92 9.30
CA ASN A 188 13.31 -9.47 10.64
C ASN A 188 12.08 -10.30 11.04
N MET A 189 10.99 -10.26 10.25
CA MET A 189 9.78 -11.03 10.53
C MET A 189 10.04 -12.53 10.56
N LYS A 190 9.37 -13.21 11.48
CA LYS A 190 9.39 -14.68 11.62
C LYS A 190 8.18 -15.28 10.92
N GLY A 191 8.33 -16.52 10.46
CA GLY A 191 7.31 -17.20 9.69
C GLY A 191 7.13 -16.62 8.28
N ARG A 192 6.01 -17.01 7.66
CA ARG A 192 5.62 -16.57 6.32
C ARG A 192 5.33 -15.07 6.31
N ARG A 193 5.86 -14.33 5.33
CA ARG A 193 5.62 -12.88 5.21
C ARG A 193 4.52 -12.61 4.20
N PHE A 194 3.66 -11.66 4.55
CA PHE A 194 2.69 -11.06 3.65
C PHE A 194 3.07 -9.60 3.48
N ILE A 195 3.35 -9.16 2.26
CA ILE A 195 4.00 -7.87 2.02
C ILE A 195 3.12 -7.03 1.10
N LYS A 196 2.85 -5.79 1.51
CA LYS A 196 2.16 -4.80 0.68
C LYS A 196 3.21 -3.93 0.00
N THR A 197 3.03 -3.63 -1.28
CA THR A 197 3.80 -2.58 -1.96
C THR A 197 3.00 -1.90 -3.06
N HIS A 198 3.33 -0.64 -3.33
CA HIS A 198 2.88 0.17 -4.44
C HIS A 198 4.02 0.46 -5.44
N LEU A 199 5.18 -0.17 -5.28
CA LEU A 199 6.26 -0.04 -6.24
C LEU A 199 5.92 -0.76 -7.56
N PRO A 200 6.27 -0.17 -8.71
CA PRO A 200 6.19 -0.85 -9.99
C PRO A 200 7.18 -2.02 -10.04
N PHE A 201 6.94 -2.97 -10.95
CA PHE A 201 7.73 -4.21 -11.05
C PHE A 201 9.24 -3.95 -11.12
N LYS A 202 9.66 -2.94 -11.90
CA LYS A 202 11.07 -2.52 -12.07
C LYS A 202 11.75 -1.97 -10.81
N LEU A 203 11.02 -1.74 -9.72
CA LEU A 203 11.55 -1.31 -8.42
C LEU A 203 11.34 -2.33 -7.29
N LEU A 204 10.83 -3.52 -7.59
CA LEU A 204 10.74 -4.62 -6.63
C LEU A 204 12.13 -5.23 -6.34
N PRO A 205 12.30 -6.04 -5.28
CA PRO A 205 13.55 -6.76 -5.05
C PRO A 205 14.03 -7.55 -6.27
N ARG A 206 15.35 -7.59 -6.52
CA ARG A 206 15.92 -8.21 -7.72
C ARG A 206 15.54 -9.68 -7.88
N LYS A 207 15.39 -10.42 -6.78
CA LYS A 207 14.92 -11.81 -6.78
C LYS A 207 13.54 -11.99 -7.42
N ILE A 208 12.67 -10.99 -7.32
CA ILE A 208 11.38 -10.98 -8.02
C ILE A 208 11.60 -10.63 -9.49
N GLN A 209 12.40 -9.58 -9.78
CA GLN A 209 12.62 -9.12 -11.15
C GLN A 209 13.28 -10.18 -12.05
N ASN A 210 14.22 -10.95 -11.52
CA ASN A 210 14.94 -12.00 -12.24
C ASN A 210 14.33 -13.40 -12.07
N GLU A 211 13.15 -13.48 -11.45
CA GLU A 211 12.40 -14.71 -11.22
C GLU A 211 13.17 -15.81 -10.45
N SER A 212 14.14 -15.41 -9.62
CA SER A 212 14.96 -16.35 -8.82
C SER A 212 14.30 -16.76 -7.49
N THR A 213 13.00 -16.55 -7.33
CA THR A 213 12.22 -16.92 -6.14
C THR A 213 10.85 -17.47 -6.54
N LYS A 214 10.26 -18.27 -5.64
CA LYS A 214 8.91 -18.84 -5.80
C LYS A 214 7.81 -18.03 -5.11
N ALA A 215 8.15 -16.86 -4.56
CA ALA A 215 7.19 -15.99 -3.89
C ALA A 215 5.96 -15.72 -4.78
N LYS A 216 4.77 -15.78 -4.19
CA LYS A 216 3.51 -15.51 -4.91
C LYS A 216 3.19 -14.02 -4.88
N ILE A 217 2.71 -13.47 -5.98
CA ILE A 217 2.38 -12.06 -6.15
C ILE A 217 0.96 -11.95 -6.67
N ILE A 218 0.12 -11.18 -5.99
CA ILE A 218 -1.20 -10.80 -6.48
C ILE A 218 -1.13 -9.31 -6.82
N TYR A 219 -1.26 -9.00 -8.11
CA TYR A 219 -1.34 -7.63 -8.60
C TYR A 219 -2.79 -7.23 -8.82
N VAL A 220 -3.22 -6.09 -8.28
CA VAL A 220 -4.57 -5.55 -8.50
C VAL A 220 -4.54 -4.19 -9.21
N THR A 221 -5.27 -4.10 -10.32
CA THR A 221 -5.50 -2.83 -11.04
C THR A 221 -6.97 -2.43 -11.02
N ARG A 222 -7.26 -1.20 -11.46
CA ARG A 222 -8.59 -0.59 -11.51
C ARG A 222 -8.61 0.51 -12.55
N ASN A 223 -9.75 0.76 -13.18
CA ASN A 223 -9.92 1.85 -14.14
C ASN A 223 -9.24 3.16 -13.67
N PRO A 224 -8.40 3.81 -14.50
CA PRO A 224 -7.62 4.97 -14.08
C PRO A 224 -8.49 6.17 -13.68
N LYS A 225 -9.68 6.33 -14.27
CA LYS A 225 -10.60 7.44 -13.91
C LYS A 225 -11.08 7.30 -12.47
N ASP A 226 -11.56 6.11 -12.09
CA ASP A 226 -11.95 5.83 -10.69
C ASP A 226 -10.74 5.85 -9.74
N THR A 227 -9.58 5.39 -10.21
CA THR A 227 -8.34 5.40 -9.44
C THR A 227 -7.91 6.82 -9.11
N CYS A 228 -7.92 7.74 -10.09
CA CYS A 228 -7.59 9.15 -9.92
C CYS A 228 -8.46 9.80 -8.83
N ILE A 229 -9.78 9.65 -8.91
CA ILE A 229 -10.71 10.16 -7.90
C ILE A 229 -10.42 9.59 -6.51
N SER A 230 -10.24 8.26 -6.44
CA SER A 230 -9.98 7.61 -5.17
C SER A 230 -8.62 8.00 -4.58
N TYR A 231 -7.65 8.32 -5.43
CA TYR A 231 -6.30 8.71 -5.02
C TYR A 231 -6.26 10.15 -4.53
N PHE A 232 -6.91 11.08 -5.22
CA PHE A 232 -7.12 12.45 -4.73
C PHE A 232 -7.65 12.47 -3.30
N HIS A 233 -8.75 11.76 -3.04
CA HIS A 233 -9.34 11.71 -1.70
C HIS A 233 -8.41 11.07 -0.66
N HIS A 234 -7.66 10.03 -1.05
CA HIS A 234 -6.70 9.38 -0.17
C HIS A 234 -5.53 10.31 0.17
N CYS A 235 -4.99 11.02 -0.81
CA CYS A 235 -3.87 11.93 -0.61
C CYS A 235 -4.23 13.05 0.35
N GLY A 236 -5.44 13.62 0.26
CA GLY A 236 -5.87 14.63 1.24
C GLY A 236 -6.08 14.06 2.65
N LEU A 237 -6.59 12.82 2.77
CA LEU A 237 -6.85 12.18 4.07
C LEU A 237 -5.60 11.58 4.75
N MET A 238 -4.58 11.18 3.99
CA MET A 238 -3.47 10.37 4.50
C MET A 238 -2.09 10.94 4.18
N GLU A 239 -1.95 11.71 3.12
CA GLU A 239 -0.64 12.13 2.59
C GLU A 239 -0.43 13.65 2.67
N GLY A 240 -1.44 14.40 3.10
CA GLY A 240 -1.38 15.86 3.25
C GLY A 240 -1.44 16.64 1.94
N TYR A 241 -2.13 16.10 0.91
CA TYR A 241 -2.33 16.84 -0.35
C TYR A 241 -3.24 18.05 -0.17
N THR A 242 -2.84 19.20 -0.71
CA THR A 242 -3.54 20.47 -0.49
C THR A 242 -4.20 21.10 -1.72
N GLY A 243 -4.02 20.52 -2.90
CA GLY A 243 -4.57 21.05 -4.15
C GLY A 243 -6.03 20.68 -4.39
N THR A 244 -6.60 21.19 -5.48
CA THR A 244 -7.95 20.84 -5.94
C THR A 244 -7.96 19.50 -6.68
N LEU A 245 -9.17 19.03 -7.00
CA LEU A 245 -9.35 17.82 -7.81
C LEU A 245 -8.92 18.04 -9.26
N GLU A 246 -9.16 19.24 -9.80
CA GLU A 246 -8.75 19.65 -11.15
C GLU A 246 -7.23 19.68 -11.30
N GLU A 247 -6.53 20.19 -10.28
CA GLU A 247 -5.06 20.13 -10.19
C GLU A 247 -4.58 18.68 -10.12
N PHE A 248 -5.29 17.82 -9.39
CA PHE A 248 -4.95 16.40 -9.31
C PHE A 248 -5.13 15.68 -10.65
N TYR A 249 -6.15 16.04 -11.45
CA TYR A 249 -6.29 15.53 -12.82
C TYR A 249 -5.07 15.89 -13.67
N LYS A 250 -4.60 17.14 -13.59
CA LYS A 250 -3.39 17.58 -14.31
C LYS A 250 -2.18 16.75 -13.90
N LEU A 251 -1.97 16.57 -12.59
CA LEU A 251 -0.88 15.73 -12.07
C LEU A 251 -0.97 14.31 -12.63
N PHE A 252 -2.14 13.67 -12.53
CA PHE A 252 -2.33 12.28 -12.94
C PHE A 252 -2.10 12.07 -14.44
N LEU A 253 -2.64 12.93 -15.29
CA LEU A 253 -2.48 12.86 -16.75
C LEU A 253 -1.03 13.14 -17.21
N ASN A 254 -0.21 13.77 -16.36
CA ASN A 254 1.20 14.06 -16.61
C ASN A 254 2.16 13.13 -15.84
N ASP A 255 1.68 11.96 -15.42
CA ASP A 255 2.49 10.92 -14.77
C ASP A 255 3.29 11.45 -13.56
N ALA A 256 2.65 12.31 -12.75
CA ALA A 256 3.28 13.02 -11.63
C ALA A 256 3.00 12.47 -10.21
N PRO A 257 1.83 11.88 -9.89
CA PRO A 257 1.59 11.33 -8.55
C PRO A 257 2.62 10.27 -8.18
N CYS A 258 2.78 10.01 -6.88
CA CYS A 258 3.70 8.97 -6.42
C CYS A 258 3.39 7.62 -7.12
N PHE A 259 4.46 6.91 -7.50
CA PHE A 259 4.45 5.66 -8.27
C PHE A 259 4.02 5.77 -9.74
N ALA A 260 3.67 6.95 -10.24
CA ALA A 260 3.40 7.16 -11.65
C ALA A 260 4.69 7.01 -12.49
N PRO A 261 4.59 6.66 -13.80
CA PRO A 261 3.39 6.57 -14.63
C PRO A 261 2.42 5.42 -14.29
N TYR A 262 1.10 5.69 -14.29
CA TYR A 262 0.10 4.67 -13.97
C TYR A 262 0.07 3.52 -15.00
N TRP A 263 0.13 3.84 -16.30
CA TRP A 263 0.02 2.81 -17.33
C TRP A 263 1.25 1.93 -17.42
N ASP A 264 2.45 2.49 -17.32
CA ASP A 264 3.69 1.71 -17.26
C ASP A 264 3.67 0.78 -16.04
N HIS A 265 3.20 1.27 -14.88
CA HIS A 265 3.01 0.44 -13.69
C HIS A 265 2.08 -0.76 -13.95
N VAL A 266 0.95 -0.56 -14.63
CA VAL A 266 -0.01 -1.63 -14.91
C VAL A 266 0.52 -2.60 -15.98
N LEU A 267 1.08 -2.05 -17.06
CA LEU A 267 1.52 -2.81 -18.23
C LEU A 267 2.76 -3.66 -17.95
N ASP A 268 3.68 -3.20 -17.11
CA ASP A 268 4.83 -3.99 -16.66
C ASP A 268 4.36 -5.26 -15.94
N PHE A 269 3.48 -5.13 -14.94
CA PHE A 269 2.92 -6.29 -14.25
C PHE A 269 2.09 -7.18 -15.18
N TRP A 270 1.33 -6.59 -16.10
CA TRP A 270 0.55 -7.35 -17.10
C TRP A 270 1.46 -8.19 -17.99
N ALA A 271 2.55 -7.63 -18.50
CA ALA A 271 3.48 -8.30 -19.40
C ALA A 271 4.21 -9.47 -18.72
N VAL A 272 4.58 -9.31 -17.44
CA VAL A 272 5.25 -10.37 -16.66
C VAL A 272 4.26 -11.45 -16.25
N ALA A 273 3.07 -11.09 -15.75
CA ALA A 273 2.05 -12.04 -15.32
C ALA A 273 1.60 -13.00 -16.44
N LYS A 274 1.70 -12.59 -17.70
CA LYS A 274 1.47 -13.44 -18.87
C LYS A 274 2.39 -14.64 -19.00
N LYS A 275 3.58 -14.57 -18.38
CA LYS A 275 4.67 -15.55 -18.55
C LYS A 275 5.07 -16.19 -17.22
N ASN A 276 4.57 -15.68 -16.10
CA ASN A 276 5.00 -16.06 -14.77
C ASN A 276 3.79 -16.46 -13.90
N GLU A 277 3.64 -17.77 -13.67
CA GLU A 277 2.56 -18.36 -12.86
C GLU A 277 2.60 -17.96 -11.37
N ASN A 278 3.69 -17.36 -10.90
CA ASN A 278 3.79 -16.79 -9.56
C ASN A 278 3.13 -15.42 -9.45
N ILE A 279 2.64 -14.83 -10.55
CA ILE A 279 1.93 -13.55 -10.54
C ILE A 279 0.49 -13.74 -10.99
N LEU A 280 -0.46 -13.54 -10.07
CA LEU A 280 -1.88 -13.44 -10.38
C LEU A 280 -2.27 -11.98 -10.60
N PHE A 281 -2.72 -11.66 -11.82
CA PHE A 281 -3.21 -10.33 -12.16
C PHE A 281 -4.74 -10.27 -12.07
N ILE A 282 -5.28 -9.42 -11.19
CA ILE A 282 -6.72 -9.22 -11.00
C ILE A 282 -7.13 -7.76 -11.20
N LYS A 283 -8.43 -7.54 -11.39
CA LYS A 283 -9.02 -6.21 -11.55
C LYS A 283 -10.06 -5.95 -10.48
N TYR A 284 -10.10 -4.74 -9.97
CA TYR A 284 -11.12 -4.28 -9.02
C TYR A 284 -12.54 -4.46 -9.57
N GLU A 285 -12.74 -4.18 -10.86
CA GLU A 285 -14.01 -4.35 -11.55
C GLU A 285 -14.46 -5.81 -11.53
N GLY A 286 -13.53 -6.75 -11.74
CA GLY A 286 -13.78 -8.19 -11.63
C GLY A 286 -14.18 -8.60 -10.22
N MET A 287 -13.49 -8.09 -9.19
CA MET A 287 -13.85 -8.32 -7.78
C MET A 287 -15.25 -7.79 -7.45
N LYS A 288 -15.65 -6.65 -8.03
CA LYS A 288 -16.98 -6.07 -7.83
C LYS A 288 -18.08 -6.82 -8.56
N LYS A 289 -17.75 -7.43 -9.70
CA LYS A 289 -18.69 -8.16 -10.57
C LYS A 289 -18.97 -9.58 -10.05
N ASP A 290 -17.92 -10.31 -9.68
CA ASP A 290 -18.02 -11.69 -9.21
C ASP A 290 -16.89 -11.99 -8.21
N LEU A 291 -17.15 -11.68 -6.93
CA LEU A 291 -16.15 -11.87 -5.87
C LEU A 291 -15.87 -13.35 -5.62
N ARG A 292 -16.86 -14.24 -5.74
CA ARG A 292 -16.70 -15.69 -5.53
C ARG A 292 -15.70 -16.30 -6.48
N SER A 293 -15.78 -15.92 -7.77
CA SER A 293 -14.82 -16.35 -8.77
C SER A 293 -13.41 -15.85 -8.45
N ILE A 294 -13.25 -14.58 -8.05
CA ILE A 294 -11.94 -14.04 -7.68
C ILE A 294 -11.38 -14.71 -6.42
N ILE A 295 -12.19 -14.95 -5.39
CA ILE A 295 -11.80 -15.71 -4.19
C ILE A 295 -11.26 -17.08 -4.59
N SER A 296 -11.96 -17.79 -5.48
CA SER A 296 -11.55 -19.11 -5.95
C SER A 296 -10.24 -19.07 -6.74
N GLN A 297 -10.05 -18.06 -7.59
CA GLN A 297 -8.80 -17.84 -8.33
C GLN A 297 -7.62 -17.57 -7.39
N VAL A 298 -7.80 -16.69 -6.39
CA VAL A 298 -6.77 -16.38 -5.39
C VAL A 298 -6.45 -17.60 -4.53
N ALA A 299 -7.45 -18.38 -4.11
CA ALA A 299 -7.24 -19.63 -3.40
C ALA A 299 -6.40 -20.62 -4.21
N SER A 300 -6.75 -20.84 -5.48
CA SER A 300 -5.99 -21.69 -6.38
C SER A 300 -4.54 -21.22 -6.53
N HIS A 301 -4.32 -19.91 -6.75
CA HIS A 301 -2.99 -19.33 -6.86
C HIS A 301 -2.14 -19.50 -5.60
N LEU A 302 -2.77 -19.45 -4.42
CA LEU A 302 -2.14 -19.70 -3.13
C LEU A 302 -2.07 -21.20 -2.77
N SER A 303 -2.42 -22.09 -3.70
CA SER A 303 -2.47 -23.55 -3.50
C SER A 303 -3.39 -23.99 -2.35
N LYS A 304 -4.48 -23.24 -2.13
CA LYS A 304 -5.54 -23.53 -1.17
C LYS A 304 -6.79 -24.03 -1.89
N LYS A 305 -7.54 -24.91 -1.22
CA LYS A 305 -8.86 -25.36 -1.67
C LYS A 305 -9.89 -24.90 -0.66
N LEU A 306 -10.91 -24.19 -1.13
CA LEU A 306 -12.03 -23.74 -0.31
C LEU A 306 -13.29 -24.48 -0.72
N THR A 307 -14.13 -24.84 0.25
CA THR A 307 -15.49 -25.32 -0.01
C THR A 307 -16.40 -24.15 -0.42
N THR A 308 -17.58 -24.45 -0.96
CA THR A 308 -18.60 -23.44 -1.28
C THR A 308 -18.93 -22.57 -0.07
N ASP A 309 -19.16 -23.19 1.09
CA ASP A 309 -19.49 -22.48 2.34
C ASP A 309 -18.35 -21.58 2.82
N GLN A 310 -17.10 -22.02 2.63
CA GLN A 310 -15.91 -21.22 2.94
C GLN A 310 -15.79 -20.00 2.02
N VAL A 311 -16.09 -20.16 0.72
CA VAL A 311 -16.13 -19.05 -0.24
C VAL A 311 -17.24 -18.06 0.12
N GLU A 312 -18.43 -18.54 0.46
CA GLU A 312 -19.56 -17.69 0.87
C GLU A 312 -19.27 -16.93 2.17
N SER A 313 -18.70 -17.62 3.17
CA SER A 313 -18.27 -17.01 4.43
C SER A 313 -17.27 -15.88 4.20
N LEU A 314 -16.25 -16.13 3.37
CA LEU A 314 -15.23 -15.13 3.05
C LEU A 314 -15.80 -13.98 2.22
N GLU A 315 -16.68 -14.25 1.26
CA GLU A 315 -17.37 -13.21 0.49
C GLU A 315 -18.15 -12.25 1.40
N ASN A 316 -18.89 -12.79 2.37
CA ASN A 316 -19.61 -11.99 3.35
C ASN A 316 -18.64 -11.14 4.20
N HIS A 317 -17.56 -11.73 4.72
CA HIS A 317 -16.51 -11.02 5.48
C HIS A 317 -15.92 -9.86 4.67
N LEU A 318 -15.68 -10.09 3.38
CA LEU A 318 -15.11 -9.14 2.44
C LEU A 318 -16.12 -8.14 1.85
N SER A 319 -17.40 -8.20 2.24
CA SER A 319 -18.39 -7.24 1.78
C SER A 319 -17.99 -5.81 2.15
N PHE A 320 -18.38 -4.84 1.32
CA PHE A 320 -17.97 -3.45 1.52
C PHE A 320 -18.41 -2.91 2.89
N GLU A 321 -19.62 -3.23 3.33
CA GLU A 321 -20.13 -2.78 4.63
C GLU A 321 -19.36 -3.42 5.80
N ASN A 322 -19.05 -4.73 5.73
CA ASN A 322 -18.28 -5.38 6.78
C ASN A 322 -16.84 -4.84 6.84
N MET A 323 -16.18 -4.69 5.70
CA MET A 323 -14.84 -4.10 5.62
C MET A 323 -14.81 -2.66 6.13
N LYS A 324 -15.81 -1.84 5.77
CA LYS A 324 -15.89 -0.44 6.19
C LYS A 324 -16.06 -0.29 7.70
N ASN A 325 -16.78 -1.21 8.33
CA ASN A 325 -17.02 -1.22 9.77
C ASN A 325 -15.95 -2.01 10.55
N ASN A 326 -15.02 -2.68 9.87
CA ASN A 326 -13.96 -3.45 10.50
C ASN A 326 -12.76 -2.55 10.88
N PRO A 327 -12.47 -2.35 12.19
CA PRO A 327 -11.35 -1.51 12.63
C PRO A 327 -9.98 -2.05 12.20
N ALA A 328 -9.87 -3.34 11.89
CA ALA A 328 -8.62 -3.95 11.42
C ALA A 328 -8.24 -3.51 9.99
N THR A 329 -9.22 -3.09 9.17
CA THR A 329 -9.01 -2.81 7.74
C THR A 329 -9.41 -1.41 7.32
N ASN A 330 -10.20 -0.68 8.13
CA ASN A 330 -10.76 0.62 7.74
C ASN A 330 -9.83 1.83 7.97
N TYR A 331 -8.70 1.70 8.66
CA TYR A 331 -7.72 2.78 8.88
C TYR A 331 -8.26 4.08 9.51
N GLU A 332 -9.46 4.07 10.10
CA GLU A 332 -10.07 5.29 10.67
C GLU A 332 -9.25 5.82 11.86
N PHE A 333 -8.55 4.94 12.58
CA PHE A 333 -7.63 5.33 13.64
C PHE A 333 -6.43 6.14 13.12
N VAL A 334 -5.94 5.85 11.90
CA VAL A 334 -4.83 6.59 11.28
C VAL A 334 -5.29 7.97 10.83
N VAL A 335 -6.47 8.05 10.21
CA VAL A 335 -7.07 9.33 9.82
C VAL A 335 -7.25 10.23 11.05
N LYS A 336 -7.80 9.67 12.13
CA LYS A 336 -7.97 10.38 13.40
C LYS A 336 -6.61 10.88 13.94
N PHE A 337 -5.61 10.00 14.00
CA PHE A 337 -4.27 10.35 14.46
C PHE A 337 -3.65 11.50 13.64
N ASN A 338 -3.75 11.42 12.30
CA ASN A 338 -3.23 12.46 11.42
C ASN A 338 -3.88 13.82 11.65
N LYS A 339 -5.21 13.86 11.91
CA LYS A 339 -5.92 15.10 12.27
C LYS A 339 -5.46 15.64 13.62
N GLU A 340 -5.46 14.80 14.65
CA GLU A 340 -5.09 15.19 16.02
C GLU A 340 -3.64 15.70 16.15
N ASN A 341 -2.75 15.24 15.27
CA ASN A 341 -1.34 15.65 15.24
C ASN A 341 -1.04 16.69 14.15
N HIS A 342 -2.06 17.28 13.53
CA HIS A 342 -1.93 18.29 12.47
C HIS A 342 -1.02 17.87 11.30
N LEU A 343 -1.00 16.57 11.00
CA LEU A 343 -0.27 15.99 9.87
C LEU A 343 -1.05 16.18 8.56
N ILE A 344 -2.36 16.37 8.63
CA ILE A 344 -3.22 16.70 7.49
C ILE A 344 -4.03 17.97 7.79
N GLN A 345 -4.43 18.70 6.76
CA GLN A 345 -5.24 19.90 6.94
C GLN A 345 -6.71 19.52 7.21
N ASP A 346 -7.27 20.03 8.31
CA ASP A 346 -8.66 19.74 8.72
C ASP A 346 -9.72 20.18 7.69
N LYS A 347 -9.39 21.09 6.77
CA LYS A 347 -10.37 21.84 5.97
C LYS A 347 -10.62 21.34 4.55
N LEU A 348 -9.79 20.44 4.00
CA LEU A 348 -9.86 20.13 2.57
C LEU A 348 -10.80 18.98 2.23
N LEU A 349 -10.83 17.91 3.03
CA LEU A 349 -11.63 16.72 2.73
C LEU A 349 -12.12 16.04 4.01
N ASP A 350 -13.41 16.18 4.31
CA ASP A 350 -14.10 15.29 5.23
C ASP A 350 -14.40 13.96 4.52
N GLY A 351 -13.94 12.86 5.11
CA GLY A 351 -14.08 11.56 4.48
C GLY A 351 -13.58 10.41 5.34
N LYS A 352 -13.89 9.21 4.85
CA LYS A 352 -13.46 7.93 5.42
C LYS A 352 -12.49 7.25 4.47
N PHE A 353 -11.57 6.45 5.00
CA PHE A 353 -10.62 5.70 4.16
C PHE A 353 -11.35 4.74 3.21
N MET A 354 -12.39 4.06 3.70
CA MET A 354 -13.33 3.28 2.90
C MET A 354 -14.52 4.13 2.46
N ARG A 355 -14.41 4.74 1.27
CA ARG A 355 -15.32 5.78 0.78
C ARG A 355 -16.64 5.24 0.20
N SER A 356 -16.62 4.69 -1.02
CA SER A 356 -17.83 4.32 -1.77
C SER A 356 -17.88 2.88 -2.26
N GLY A 357 -16.74 2.24 -2.54
CA GLY A 357 -16.70 0.83 -2.98
C GLY A 357 -17.39 0.54 -4.33
N LYS A 358 -17.49 1.54 -5.22
CA LYS A 358 -18.22 1.48 -6.50
C LYS A 358 -17.30 1.55 -7.72
N VAL A 359 -17.76 0.96 -8.82
CA VAL A 359 -17.21 1.13 -10.18
C VAL A 359 -17.98 2.25 -10.89
N GLY A 360 -17.29 3.08 -11.68
CA GLY A 360 -17.88 4.19 -12.41
C GLY A 360 -18.23 5.40 -11.53
N GLY A 361 -17.63 5.51 -10.34
CA GLY A 361 -17.85 6.64 -9.44
C GLY A 361 -17.31 7.96 -10.01
N TYR A 362 -16.35 7.89 -10.92
CA TYR A 362 -15.80 9.04 -11.63
C TYR A 362 -16.85 9.83 -12.42
N LYS A 363 -17.93 9.19 -12.91
CA LYS A 363 -18.98 9.84 -13.73
C LYS A 363 -19.72 10.96 -13.00
N ALA A 364 -19.72 10.92 -11.66
CA ALA A 364 -20.34 11.95 -10.84
C ALA A 364 -19.39 13.12 -10.50
N GLN A 365 -18.10 13.03 -10.85
CA GLN A 365 -17.08 14.01 -10.44
C GLN A 365 -16.24 14.57 -11.61
N MET A 366 -16.10 13.81 -12.70
CA MET A 366 -15.40 14.26 -13.89
C MET A 366 -16.37 14.96 -14.85
N SER A 367 -15.94 16.10 -15.39
CA SER A 367 -16.62 16.69 -16.55
C SER A 367 -16.40 15.81 -17.79
N SER A 368 -17.22 16.04 -18.83
CA SER A 368 -17.08 15.32 -20.10
C SER A 368 -15.73 15.57 -20.77
N GLU A 369 -15.15 16.76 -20.59
CA GLU A 369 -13.84 17.14 -21.13
C GLU A 369 -12.71 16.38 -20.42
N VAL A 370 -12.78 16.28 -19.09
CA VAL A 370 -11.80 15.51 -18.30
C VAL A 370 -11.89 14.03 -18.63
N GLU A 371 -13.10 13.47 -18.72
CA GLU A 371 -13.28 12.06 -19.10
C GLU A 371 -12.64 11.76 -20.47
N LYS A 372 -12.90 12.60 -21.48
CA LYS A 372 -12.29 12.47 -22.81
C LYS A 372 -10.76 12.56 -22.77
N ALA A 373 -10.20 13.44 -21.94
CA ALA A 373 -8.76 13.55 -21.78
C ALA A 373 -8.15 12.26 -21.21
N PHE A 374 -8.79 11.65 -20.21
CA PHE A 374 -8.38 10.35 -19.66
C PHE A 374 -8.52 9.21 -20.67
N ASP A 375 -9.58 9.21 -21.48
CA ASP A 375 -9.79 8.21 -22.51
C ASP A 375 -8.71 8.29 -23.59
N GLU A 376 -8.39 9.48 -24.07
CA GLU A 376 -7.33 9.70 -25.06
C GLU A 376 -5.93 9.39 -24.50
N TRP A 377 -5.64 9.82 -23.27
CA TRP A 377 -4.39 9.49 -22.58
C TRP A 377 -4.23 7.96 -22.42
N SER A 378 -5.30 7.29 -22.00
CA SER A 378 -5.30 5.83 -21.86
C SER A 378 -5.11 5.13 -23.19
N ARG A 379 -5.85 5.55 -24.23
CA ARG A 379 -5.75 4.99 -25.58
C ARG A 379 -4.33 5.07 -26.13
N LYS A 380 -3.65 6.22 -25.97
CA LYS A 380 -2.25 6.39 -26.39
C LYS A 380 -1.29 5.48 -25.63
N LYS A 381 -1.46 5.36 -24.32
CA LYS A 381 -0.57 4.56 -23.46
C LYS A 381 -0.76 3.05 -23.61
N THR A 382 -1.97 2.61 -23.98
CA THR A 382 -2.27 1.18 -24.21
C THR A 382 -2.23 0.79 -25.68
N GLU A 383 -1.91 1.71 -26.58
CA GLU A 383 -1.76 1.43 -28.02
C GLU A 383 -0.70 0.35 -28.25
N GLY A 384 -1.04 -0.66 -29.05
CA GLY A 384 -0.16 -1.82 -29.30
C GLY A 384 -0.11 -2.87 -28.18
N THR A 385 -0.82 -2.65 -27.05
CA THR A 385 -0.94 -3.65 -25.98
C THR A 385 -2.20 -4.50 -26.13
N ASP A 386 -2.22 -5.69 -25.50
CA ASP A 386 -3.40 -6.55 -25.46
C ASP A 386 -4.19 -6.45 -24.14
N PHE A 387 -3.89 -5.43 -23.33
CA PHE A 387 -4.58 -5.12 -22.08
C PHE A 387 -5.90 -4.39 -22.36
N SER A 388 -6.96 -4.80 -21.67
CA SER A 388 -8.25 -4.10 -21.70
C SER A 388 -8.99 -4.31 -20.40
N PHE A 389 -9.69 -3.28 -19.92
CA PHE A 389 -10.59 -3.38 -18.77
C PHE A 389 -11.90 -4.10 -19.09
N GLU A 390 -12.30 -4.21 -20.36
CA GLU A 390 -13.57 -4.82 -20.77
C GLU A 390 -13.52 -6.36 -20.80
N ASN A 391 -12.30 -6.92 -20.91
CA ASN A 391 -12.07 -8.36 -20.96
C ASN A 391 -11.67 -8.90 -19.57
N ASP A 392 -12.65 -9.17 -18.72
CA ASP A 392 -12.45 -9.70 -17.36
C ASP A 392 -11.90 -11.15 -17.33
N ASN A 393 -11.98 -11.89 -18.44
CA ASN A 393 -11.80 -13.34 -18.46
C ASN A 393 -10.42 -13.84 -18.90
N LYS A 394 -9.42 -12.97 -19.09
CA LYS A 394 -8.04 -13.43 -19.37
C LYS A 394 -7.40 -13.90 -18.06
N VAL A 395 -7.72 -15.13 -17.64
CA VAL A 395 -6.84 -15.90 -16.76
C VAL A 395 -5.65 -16.30 -17.61
N PHE A 396 -4.47 -15.78 -17.29
CA PHE A 396 -3.23 -16.29 -17.89
C PHE A 396 -3.07 -17.73 -17.42
N ARG A 397 -3.14 -18.66 -18.38
CA ARG A 397 -2.96 -20.09 -18.13
C ARG A 397 -1.50 -20.43 -18.16
#